data_AF-A0A849SP70-F1
#
_entry.id   AF-A0A849SP70-F1
#
_cell.length_a   1.000
_cell.length_b   1.000
_cell.length_c   1.000
_cell.angle_alpha   90.00
_cell.angle_beta   90.00
_cell.angle_gamma   90.00
#
_symmetry.space_group_name_H-M   'P 1'
#
loop_
_entity.id
_entity.type
_entity.pdbx_description
1 polymer ?
#
loop_
_entity_poly.entity_id
_entity_poly.type
_entity_poly.pdbx_seq_one_letter_code
_entity_poly.pdbx_strand_id
1 'polypeptide(L)'
;MNDPSVEVLRTLFTEQVLARLRAAPPTDSLVYRVAAITLTQPRGLYVPWLEAQRLAWSSYLVAASDCGLLVGRFGRDLTARLTHVDDEQFRSAMAECQAAWYLREKLGLAVSARPPGKGASELELLVKLPEGDILVEVKSPLRVAIADGAAHALDDSDILDRCLADASKQLRKGTRNLVMLVGRLTLGIHVRQFFVKAFYGAEKLLISRETRASRIEFDLNGRFLKVWPGEDGPRHTRVGGVLFVQENIRSSIGADGDHVHRTDNDSLMLHNPNAIHPLPEGPWRECPQLVLRGEVMEWTDGHPVGGPVPNRQSDGD
;
A
#
# COMPACT_ATOMS: atom_id res chain seq x y z
N MET A 1 -34.76 3.50 2.35
CA MET A 1 -33.81 3.77 3.44
C MET A 1 -32.59 4.43 2.81
N ASN A 2 -32.13 5.57 3.31
CA ASN A 2 -30.87 6.15 2.85
C ASN A 2 -29.74 5.24 3.35
N ASP A 3 -28.94 4.72 2.44
CA ASP A 3 -27.74 3.96 2.79
C ASP A 3 -26.74 4.92 3.46
N PRO A 4 -26.39 4.72 4.75
CA PRO A 4 -25.48 5.60 5.48
C PRO A 4 -24.09 5.69 4.82
N SER A 5 -23.69 4.67 4.04
CA SER A 5 -22.45 4.72 3.27
C SER A 5 -22.52 5.79 2.16
N VAL A 6 -23.68 5.99 1.54
CA VAL A 6 -23.86 7.01 0.49
C VAL A 6 -23.93 8.42 1.08
N GLU A 7 -24.29 8.55 2.35
CA GLU A 7 -24.40 9.83 3.05
C GLU A 7 -23.04 10.48 3.30
N VAL A 8 -22.00 9.70 3.66
CA VAL A 8 -20.65 10.27 3.92
C VAL A 8 -20.05 10.94 2.69
N LEU A 9 -20.25 10.35 1.50
CA LEU A 9 -19.80 10.96 0.25
C LEU A 9 -20.52 12.27 -0.04
N ARG A 10 -21.84 12.34 0.21
CA ARG A 10 -22.62 13.57 -0.01
C ARG A 10 -22.20 14.69 0.94
N THR A 11 -21.88 14.35 2.18
CA THR A 11 -21.40 15.31 3.18
C THR A 11 -20.05 15.90 2.79
N LEU A 12 -19.13 15.09 2.27
CA LEU A 12 -17.79 15.54 1.85
C LEU A 12 -17.80 16.24 0.48
N PHE A 13 -18.54 15.69 -0.48
CA PHE A 13 -18.62 16.18 -1.86
C PHE A 13 -19.93 16.93 -2.11
N THR A 14 -20.07 18.07 -1.44
CA THR A 14 -21.21 18.97 -1.66
C THR A 14 -21.25 19.47 -3.11
N GLU A 15 -22.40 20.00 -3.54
CA GLU A 15 -22.52 20.57 -4.90
C GLU A 15 -21.50 21.68 -5.18
N GLN A 16 -21.10 22.45 -4.16
CA GLN A 16 -20.05 23.46 -4.29
C GLN A 16 -18.68 22.82 -4.57
N VAL A 17 -18.34 21.73 -3.87
CA VAL A 17 -17.11 20.98 -4.11
C VAL A 17 -17.15 20.36 -5.50
N LEU A 18 -18.25 19.71 -5.88
CA LEU A 18 -18.40 19.09 -7.20
C LEU A 18 -18.34 20.12 -8.33
N ALA A 19 -18.95 21.29 -8.17
CA ALA A 19 -18.84 22.39 -9.14
C ALA A 19 -17.39 22.85 -9.33
N ARG A 20 -16.64 22.99 -8.22
CA ARG A 20 -15.21 23.32 -8.27
C ARG A 20 -14.40 22.24 -8.99
N LEU A 21 -14.62 20.97 -8.67
CA LEU A 21 -13.92 19.84 -9.31
C LEU A 21 -14.21 19.79 -10.82
N ARG A 22 -15.47 19.99 -11.23
CA ARG A 22 -15.88 20.03 -12.64
C ARG A 22 -15.28 21.21 -13.42
N ALA A 23 -14.99 22.33 -12.75
CA ALA A 23 -14.43 23.53 -13.38
C ALA A 23 -12.91 23.51 -13.52
N ALA A 24 -12.22 22.57 -12.86
CA ALA A 24 -10.77 22.44 -12.93
C ALA A 24 -10.33 21.83 -14.28
N PRO A 25 -9.06 22.04 -14.71
CA PRO A 25 -8.51 21.37 -15.87
C PRO A 25 -8.66 19.85 -15.77
N PRO A 26 -9.22 19.17 -16.79
CA PRO A 26 -9.52 17.75 -16.68
C PRO A 26 -8.25 16.91 -16.74
N THR A 27 -8.15 15.96 -15.81
CA THR A 27 -7.25 14.79 -15.88
C THR A 27 -8.11 13.53 -15.91
N ASP A 28 -7.56 12.41 -16.39
CA ASP A 28 -8.29 11.13 -16.41
C ASP A 28 -8.75 10.71 -15.01
N SER A 29 -7.89 10.92 -14.00
CA SER A 29 -8.20 10.64 -12.60
C SER A 29 -9.30 11.55 -12.06
N LEU A 30 -9.26 12.85 -12.33
CA LEU A 30 -10.30 13.79 -11.89
C LEU A 30 -11.65 13.50 -12.56
N VAL A 31 -11.65 13.21 -13.87
CA VAL A 31 -12.86 12.83 -14.61
C VAL A 31 -13.46 11.54 -14.03
N TYR A 32 -12.63 10.50 -13.82
CA TYR A 32 -13.07 9.25 -13.21
C TYR A 32 -13.63 9.46 -11.80
N ARG A 33 -12.97 10.28 -10.97
CA ARG A 33 -13.41 10.59 -9.61
C ARG A 33 -14.76 11.29 -9.59
N VAL A 34 -14.95 12.33 -10.40
CA VAL A 34 -16.24 13.03 -10.49
C VAL A 34 -17.32 12.06 -10.97
N ALA A 35 -17.01 11.23 -11.97
CA ALA A 35 -17.92 10.20 -12.49
C ALA A 35 -18.32 9.19 -11.41
N ALA A 36 -17.36 8.64 -10.66
CA ALA A 36 -17.62 7.68 -9.58
C ALA A 36 -18.47 8.29 -8.45
N ILE A 37 -18.15 9.51 -8.01
CA ILE A 37 -18.90 10.17 -6.92
C ILE A 37 -20.35 10.46 -7.33
N THR A 38 -20.55 10.91 -8.57
CA THR A 38 -21.84 11.40 -9.06
C THR A 38 -22.66 10.36 -9.80
N LEU A 39 -22.06 9.21 -10.13
CA LEU A 39 -22.58 8.21 -11.08
C LEU A 39 -23.01 8.82 -12.41
N THR A 40 -22.33 9.89 -12.82
CA THR A 40 -22.45 10.40 -14.18
C THR A 40 -21.56 9.55 -15.08
N GLN A 41 -22.02 9.23 -16.27
CA GLN A 41 -21.27 8.40 -17.21
C GLN A 41 -20.60 9.28 -18.28
N PRO A 42 -19.31 9.64 -18.12
CA PRO A 42 -18.50 10.08 -19.25
C PRO A 42 -18.47 9.00 -20.33
N ARG A 43 -18.30 9.42 -21.59
CA ARG A 43 -18.09 8.47 -22.70
C ARG A 43 -16.93 7.52 -22.37
N GLY A 44 -17.18 6.22 -22.50
CA GLY A 44 -16.16 5.18 -22.32
C GLY A 44 -16.02 4.62 -20.90
N LEU A 45 -16.72 5.17 -19.90
CA LEU A 45 -16.76 4.57 -18.55
C LEU A 45 -18.00 3.68 -18.40
N TYR A 46 -17.83 2.54 -17.74
CA TYR A 46 -18.90 1.57 -17.49
C TYR A 46 -19.55 1.82 -16.13
N VAL A 47 -20.86 2.13 -16.12
CA VAL A 47 -21.58 2.55 -14.90
C VAL A 47 -21.43 1.58 -13.74
N PRO A 48 -21.57 0.25 -13.92
CA PRO A 48 -21.38 -0.69 -12.82
C PRO A 48 -20.00 -0.65 -12.15
N TRP A 49 -18.94 -0.25 -12.87
CA TRP A 49 -17.62 -0.04 -12.27
C TRP A 49 -17.60 1.22 -11.40
N LEU A 50 -18.26 2.29 -11.84
CA LEU A 50 -18.40 3.52 -11.06
C LEU A 50 -19.21 3.28 -9.78
N GLU A 51 -20.25 2.45 -9.84
CA GLU A 51 -21.04 2.04 -8.68
C GLU A 51 -20.20 1.24 -7.68
N ALA A 52 -19.46 0.24 -8.15
CA ALA A 52 -18.56 -0.55 -7.30
C ALA A 52 -17.49 0.33 -6.63
N GLN A 53 -16.90 1.27 -7.38
CA GLN A 53 -15.92 2.21 -6.84
C GLN A 53 -16.55 3.15 -5.81
N ARG A 54 -17.73 3.70 -6.09
CA ARG A 54 -18.45 4.59 -5.19
C ARG A 54 -18.76 3.92 -3.87
N LEU A 55 -19.21 2.66 -3.91
CA LEU A 55 -19.50 1.87 -2.71
C LEU A 55 -18.24 1.59 -1.90
N ALA A 56 -17.12 1.28 -2.56
CA ALA A 56 -15.83 1.09 -1.91
C ALA A 56 -15.36 2.38 -1.21
N TRP A 57 -15.34 3.52 -1.91
CA TRP A 57 -14.95 4.80 -1.32
C TRP A 57 -15.86 5.22 -0.16
N SER A 58 -17.15 4.96 -0.28
CA SER A 58 -18.11 5.17 0.82
C SER A 58 -17.69 4.37 2.06
N SER A 59 -17.40 3.08 1.89
CA SER A 59 -16.95 2.19 2.97
C SER A 59 -15.63 2.64 3.59
N TYR A 60 -14.70 3.12 2.77
CA TYR A 60 -13.40 3.64 3.24
C TYR A 60 -13.57 4.88 4.10
N LEU A 61 -14.44 5.80 3.68
CA LEU A 61 -14.71 7.04 4.41
C LEU A 61 -15.46 6.80 5.72
N VAL A 62 -16.38 5.83 5.76
CA VAL A 62 -17.04 5.41 7.01
C VAL A 62 -16.00 4.88 8.00
N ALA A 63 -15.14 3.95 7.59
CA ALA A 63 -14.10 3.42 8.46
C ALA A 63 -13.10 4.50 8.94
N ALA A 64 -12.75 5.44 8.06
CA ALA A 64 -11.90 6.58 8.40
C ALA A 64 -12.57 7.51 9.41
N SER A 65 -13.87 7.78 9.26
CA SER A 65 -14.67 8.53 10.23
C SER A 65 -14.64 7.84 11.59
N ASP A 66 -14.97 6.55 11.61
CA ASP A 66 -15.16 5.81 12.85
C ASP A 66 -13.85 5.56 13.62
N CYS A 67 -12.68 5.53 12.95
CA CYS A 67 -11.39 5.46 13.61
C CYS A 67 -10.83 6.84 14.02
N GLY A 68 -11.53 7.93 13.66
CA GLY A 68 -11.21 9.30 14.03
C GLY A 68 -10.33 10.06 13.05
N LEU A 69 -10.03 9.53 11.86
CA LEU A 69 -9.20 10.22 10.85
C LEU A 69 -9.85 11.52 10.34
N LEU A 70 -11.19 11.57 10.34
CA LEU A 70 -11.97 12.74 9.90
C LEU A 70 -12.34 13.70 11.04
N VAL A 71 -11.75 13.56 12.23
CA VAL A 71 -12.08 14.37 13.43
C VAL A 71 -11.00 15.42 13.72
N GLY A 72 -11.44 16.58 14.24
CA GLY A 72 -10.54 17.61 14.77
C GLY A 72 -9.70 18.33 13.71
N ARG A 73 -8.48 18.75 14.08
CA ARG A 73 -7.59 19.48 13.16
C ARG A 73 -7.14 18.62 11.97
N PHE A 74 -6.89 17.33 12.20
CA PHE A 74 -6.45 16.38 11.18
C PHE A 74 -7.56 15.99 10.23
N GLY A 75 -8.78 15.88 10.76
CA GLY A 75 -9.95 15.68 9.92
C GLY A 75 -10.15 16.78 8.89
N ARG A 76 -9.86 18.04 9.26
CA ARG A 76 -9.90 19.17 8.32
C ARG A 76 -8.85 19.06 7.22
N ASP A 77 -7.61 18.68 7.56
CA ASP A 77 -6.55 18.45 6.57
C ASP A 77 -6.92 17.33 5.60
N LEU A 78 -7.32 16.16 6.13
CA LEU A 78 -7.69 15.02 5.32
C LEU A 78 -8.89 15.33 4.42
N THR A 79 -9.90 16.02 4.94
CA THR A 79 -11.07 16.49 4.16
C THR A 79 -10.67 17.47 3.06
N ALA A 80 -9.75 18.40 3.34
CA ALA A 80 -9.25 19.34 2.34
C ALA A 80 -8.55 18.59 1.19
N ARG A 81 -7.72 17.58 1.49
CA ARG A 81 -7.06 16.74 0.49
C ARG A 81 -8.05 15.85 -0.28
N LEU A 82 -9.00 15.23 0.41
CA LEU A 82 -10.09 14.44 -0.20
C LEU A 82 -10.95 15.25 -1.18
N THR A 83 -11.04 16.57 -1.02
CA THR A 83 -11.85 17.45 -1.87
C THR A 83 -11.02 18.34 -2.80
N HIS A 84 -9.69 18.18 -2.79
CA HIS A 84 -8.76 18.97 -3.60
C HIS A 84 -8.87 18.61 -5.10
N VAL A 85 -8.50 19.52 -5.99
CA VAL A 85 -8.48 19.29 -7.45
C VAL A 85 -7.27 18.47 -7.92
N ASP A 86 -6.22 18.45 -7.09
CA ASP A 86 -4.98 17.71 -7.34
C ASP A 86 -5.16 16.21 -7.10
N ASP A 87 -4.73 15.41 -8.07
CA ASP A 87 -4.89 13.96 -8.05
C ASP A 87 -4.03 13.28 -6.97
N GLU A 88 -2.83 13.79 -6.70
CA GLU A 88 -1.95 13.26 -5.67
C GLU A 88 -2.53 13.48 -4.28
N GLN A 89 -3.06 14.67 -4.00
CA GLN A 89 -3.74 14.98 -2.74
C GLN A 89 -4.93 14.06 -2.50
N PHE A 90 -5.80 13.89 -3.50
CA PHE A 90 -6.96 13.00 -3.40
C PHE A 90 -6.54 11.54 -3.19
N ARG A 91 -5.62 11.04 -4.02
CA ARG A 91 -5.14 9.65 -3.99
C ARG A 91 -4.48 9.32 -2.65
N SER A 92 -3.63 10.21 -2.15
CA SER A 92 -2.98 10.04 -0.85
C SER A 92 -4.01 10.02 0.29
N ALA A 93 -4.97 10.94 0.28
CA ALA A 93 -6.02 10.97 1.28
C ALA A 93 -6.94 9.74 1.24
N MET A 94 -7.29 9.26 0.04
CA MET A 94 -8.10 8.06 -0.13
C MET A 94 -7.34 6.80 0.30
N ALA A 95 -6.02 6.75 0.07
CA ALA A 95 -5.16 5.68 0.57
C ALA A 95 -5.19 5.57 2.11
N GLU A 96 -5.20 6.70 2.84
CA GLU A 96 -5.36 6.70 4.30
C GLU A 96 -6.73 6.14 4.72
N CYS A 97 -7.80 6.50 4.00
CA CYS A 97 -9.14 6.01 4.28
C CYS A 97 -9.27 4.51 3.99
N GLN A 98 -8.70 4.05 2.87
CA GLN A 98 -8.65 2.65 2.49
C GLN A 98 -7.80 1.84 3.48
N ALA A 99 -6.68 2.39 3.97
CA ALA A 99 -5.88 1.75 5.02
C ALA A 99 -6.69 1.52 6.30
N ALA A 100 -7.45 2.53 6.73
CA ALA A 100 -8.33 2.43 7.89
C ALA A 100 -9.38 1.32 7.71
N TRP A 101 -10.07 1.30 6.57
CA TRP A 101 -11.04 0.24 6.25
C TRP A 101 -10.40 -1.14 6.18
N TYR A 102 -9.25 -1.28 5.52
CA TYR A 102 -8.61 -2.58 5.35
C TYR A 102 -8.17 -3.17 6.69
N LEU A 103 -7.52 -2.36 7.54
CA LEU A 103 -7.09 -2.83 8.85
C LEU A 103 -8.29 -3.14 9.77
N ARG A 104 -9.30 -2.28 9.77
CA ARG A 104 -10.44 -2.40 10.70
C ARG A 104 -11.48 -3.42 10.25
N GLU A 105 -11.99 -3.27 9.03
CA GLU A 105 -13.13 -4.04 8.54
C GLU A 105 -12.67 -5.34 7.88
N LYS A 106 -11.63 -5.28 7.03
CA LYS A 106 -11.15 -6.48 6.32
C LYS A 106 -10.35 -7.42 7.22
N LEU A 107 -9.49 -6.89 8.09
CA LEU A 107 -8.69 -7.70 9.03
C LEU A 107 -9.29 -7.79 10.44
N GLY A 108 -10.34 -7.03 10.76
CA GLY A 108 -11.00 -7.07 12.07
C GLY A 108 -10.17 -6.47 13.21
N LEU A 109 -9.23 -5.57 12.93
CA LEU A 109 -8.30 -5.03 13.92
C LEU A 109 -8.87 -3.78 14.60
N ALA A 110 -8.47 -3.55 15.86
CA ALA A 110 -8.79 -2.33 16.57
C ALA A 110 -7.88 -1.19 16.10
N VAL A 111 -8.46 -0.19 15.42
CA VAL A 111 -7.73 0.91 14.77
C VAL A 111 -8.15 2.26 15.35
N SER A 112 -7.19 3.14 15.63
CA SER A 112 -7.41 4.54 15.98
C SER A 112 -6.49 5.46 15.19
N ALA A 113 -6.90 6.71 14.98
CA ALA A 113 -6.17 7.67 14.17
C ALA A 113 -5.07 8.44 14.92
N ARG A 114 -4.10 8.94 14.16
CA ARG A 114 -3.13 9.99 14.54
C ARG A 114 -2.33 9.73 15.82
N PRO A 115 -1.70 8.56 15.98
CA PRO A 115 -0.75 8.39 17.07
C PRO A 115 0.51 9.27 16.87
N PRO A 116 1.20 9.64 17.95
CA PRO A 116 2.47 10.35 17.85
C PRO A 116 3.56 9.52 17.16
N GLY A 117 4.26 10.14 16.20
CA GLY A 117 5.41 9.58 15.51
C GLY A 117 6.75 10.03 16.10
N LYS A 118 7.75 10.25 15.24
CA LYS A 118 9.08 10.74 15.61
C LYS A 118 9.08 12.27 15.74
N GLY A 119 9.40 12.76 16.94
CA GLY A 119 9.49 14.20 17.19
C GLY A 119 8.10 14.81 17.20
N ALA A 120 7.86 15.80 16.32
CA ALA A 120 6.56 16.44 16.15
C ALA A 120 5.70 15.82 15.05
N SER A 121 6.14 14.71 14.41
CA SER A 121 5.34 14.04 13.39
C SER A 121 4.18 13.25 14.02
N GLU A 122 3.10 13.11 13.27
CA GLU A 122 1.96 12.28 13.60
C GLU A 122 1.77 11.29 12.46
N LEU A 123 1.55 10.03 12.79
CA LEU A 123 1.34 8.97 11.80
C LEU A 123 -0.15 8.89 11.46
N GLU A 124 -0.52 8.09 10.48
CA GLU A 124 -1.93 7.98 10.09
C GLU A 124 -2.73 7.16 11.11
N LEU A 125 -2.25 5.98 11.48
CA LEU A 125 -3.04 4.98 12.20
C LEU A 125 -2.23 4.28 13.30
N LEU A 126 -2.96 3.82 14.33
CA LEU A 126 -2.50 2.94 15.38
C LEU A 126 -3.37 1.68 15.36
N VAL A 127 -2.74 0.51 15.29
CA VAL A 127 -3.37 -0.79 15.50
C VAL A 127 -3.09 -1.27 16.91
N LYS A 128 -4.13 -1.58 17.67
CA LYS A 128 -4.01 -2.13 19.03
C LYS A 128 -4.07 -3.65 18.99
N LEU A 129 -3.05 -4.29 19.56
CA LEU A 129 -2.98 -5.75 19.73
C LEU A 129 -2.75 -6.10 21.21
N PRO A 130 -3.16 -7.29 21.67
CA PRO A 130 -2.88 -7.76 23.03
C PRO A 130 -1.38 -7.72 23.40
N GLU A 131 -0.52 -8.07 22.45
CA GLU A 131 0.94 -8.13 22.60
C GLU A 131 1.64 -6.79 22.39
N GLY A 132 0.90 -5.72 22.14
CA GLY A 132 1.41 -4.36 22.00
C GLY A 132 1.09 -3.70 20.66
N ASP A 133 1.03 -2.38 20.72
CA ASP A 133 0.63 -1.45 19.66
C ASP A 133 1.55 -1.48 18.43
N ILE A 134 0.95 -1.32 17.25
CA ILE A 134 1.63 -1.14 15.97
C ILE A 134 1.30 0.24 15.41
N LEU A 135 2.33 1.06 15.22
CA LEU A 135 2.24 2.36 14.58
C LEU A 135 2.26 2.19 13.06
N VAL A 136 1.34 2.82 12.35
CA VAL A 136 1.17 2.65 10.90
C VAL A 136 1.35 3.98 10.17
N GLU A 137 2.30 3.98 9.24
CA GLU A 137 2.49 5.07 8.27
C GLU A 137 1.93 4.63 6.92
N VAL A 138 1.10 5.45 6.29
CA VAL A 138 0.50 5.15 4.98
C VAL A 138 1.24 5.89 3.88
N LYS A 139 1.56 5.17 2.79
CA LYS A 139 2.03 5.75 1.54
C LYS A 139 1.22 5.22 0.38
N SER A 140 1.16 6.02 -0.67
CA SER A 140 0.45 5.66 -1.88
C SER A 140 1.46 5.69 -3.04
N PRO A 141 2.05 4.56 -3.43
CA PRO A 141 2.94 4.54 -4.58
C PRO A 141 2.15 4.78 -5.87
N LEU A 142 2.71 5.57 -6.78
CA LEU A 142 2.17 5.78 -8.12
C LEU A 142 3.33 6.02 -9.10
N ARG A 143 3.33 5.27 -10.21
CA ARG A 143 4.13 5.63 -11.37
C ARG A 143 3.28 6.47 -12.32
N VAL A 144 3.77 7.66 -12.65
CA VAL A 144 3.16 8.46 -13.72
C VAL A 144 3.41 7.75 -15.05
N ALA A 145 2.35 7.55 -15.82
CA ALA A 145 2.45 6.93 -17.14
C ALA A 145 3.37 7.75 -18.06
N ILE A 146 4.13 7.07 -18.91
CA ILE A 146 4.94 7.72 -19.93
C ILE A 146 3.98 8.25 -21.01
N ALA A 147 4.07 9.54 -21.33
CA ALA A 147 3.18 10.23 -22.24
C ALA A 147 3.53 9.99 -23.73
N ASP A 148 3.71 8.72 -24.11
CA ASP A 148 4.02 8.28 -25.48
C ASP A 148 2.91 7.42 -26.11
N GLY A 149 1.81 7.22 -25.37
CA GLY A 149 0.66 6.43 -25.83
C GLY A 149 0.88 4.92 -25.82
N ALA A 150 2.02 4.43 -25.31
CA ALA A 150 2.31 3.01 -25.19
C ALA A 150 2.06 2.48 -23.78
N ALA A 151 1.63 1.23 -23.69
CA ALA A 151 1.58 0.51 -22.41
C ALA A 151 2.99 0.01 -22.07
N HIS A 152 3.52 0.46 -20.93
CA HIS A 152 4.85 0.08 -20.47
C HIS A 152 4.77 -0.90 -19.31
N ALA A 153 5.50 -2.00 -19.39
CA ALA A 153 5.72 -2.93 -18.30
C ALA A 153 6.97 -2.50 -17.52
N LEU A 154 6.81 -1.65 -16.50
CA LEU A 154 7.92 -1.05 -15.76
C LEU A 154 8.15 -1.73 -14.40
N ASP A 155 9.42 -1.80 -14.00
CA ASP A 155 9.85 -2.24 -12.67
C ASP A 155 9.59 -1.13 -11.65
N ASP A 156 8.71 -1.41 -10.67
CA ASP A 156 8.30 -0.45 -9.65
C ASP A 156 9.11 -0.48 -8.35
N SER A 157 10.21 -1.25 -8.30
CA SER A 157 11.06 -1.34 -7.11
C SER A 157 11.61 0.01 -6.65
N ASP A 158 11.92 0.95 -7.53
CA ASP A 158 12.43 2.28 -7.14
C ASP A 158 11.37 3.15 -6.45
N ILE A 159 10.10 3.06 -6.86
CA ILE A 159 8.99 3.78 -6.22
C ILE A 159 8.71 3.18 -4.84
N LEU A 160 8.66 1.85 -4.73
CA LEU A 160 8.49 1.14 -3.47
C LEU A 160 9.61 1.50 -2.47
N ASP A 161 10.85 1.49 -2.96
CA ASP A 161 12.03 1.89 -2.20
C ASP A 161 11.94 3.32 -1.67
N ARG A 162 11.55 4.29 -2.51
CA ARG A 162 11.34 5.69 -2.11
C ARG A 162 10.25 5.83 -1.05
N CYS A 163 9.10 5.18 -1.23
CA CYS A 163 8.01 5.22 -0.25
C CYS A 163 8.47 4.73 1.13
N LEU A 164 9.23 3.63 1.18
CA LEU A 164 9.79 3.11 2.42
C LEU A 164 10.81 4.07 3.06
N ALA A 165 11.65 4.71 2.24
CA ALA A 165 12.59 5.73 2.70
C ALA A 165 11.90 6.91 3.37
N ASP A 166 10.83 7.41 2.74
CA ASP A 166 10.09 8.57 3.21
C ASP A 166 9.28 8.25 4.46
N ALA A 167 8.60 7.10 4.48
CA ALA A 167 7.90 6.61 5.66
C ALA A 167 8.84 6.49 6.87
N SER A 168 10.03 5.91 6.67
CA SER A 168 11.02 5.69 7.74
C SER A 168 11.48 6.96 8.47
N LYS A 169 11.33 8.14 7.86
CA LYS A 169 11.67 9.43 8.48
C LYS A 169 10.76 9.78 9.65
N GLN A 170 9.50 9.33 9.60
CA GLN A 170 8.44 9.64 10.56
C GLN A 170 8.28 8.60 11.67
N LEU A 171 8.83 7.40 11.46
CA LEU A 171 8.67 6.28 12.39
C LEU A 171 9.48 6.42 13.69
N ARG A 172 8.81 6.06 14.79
CA ARG A 172 9.34 6.15 16.14
C ARG A 172 10.28 4.97 16.44
N LYS A 173 11.40 5.25 17.12
CA LYS A 173 12.29 4.19 17.65
C LYS A 173 11.61 3.45 18.82
N GLY A 174 11.98 2.19 19.04
CA GLY A 174 11.51 1.47 20.23
C GLY A 174 10.06 0.96 20.14
N THR A 175 9.47 0.94 18.94
CA THR A 175 8.07 0.56 18.71
C THR A 175 7.96 -0.35 17.49
N ARG A 176 6.86 -1.09 17.40
CA ARG A 176 6.50 -1.83 16.18
C ARG A 176 5.93 -0.84 15.17
N ASN A 177 6.58 -0.74 14.02
CA ASN A 177 6.13 0.15 12.95
C ASN A 177 5.79 -0.65 11.70
N LEU A 178 4.64 -0.37 11.10
CA LEU A 178 4.19 -0.87 9.81
C LEU A 178 4.21 0.28 8.80
N VAL A 179 4.75 0.03 7.62
CA VAL A 179 4.52 0.90 6.45
C VAL A 179 3.44 0.25 5.60
N MET A 180 2.31 0.92 5.46
CA MET A 180 1.22 0.45 4.62
C MET A 180 1.26 1.16 3.27
N LEU A 181 1.44 0.41 2.21
CA LEU A 181 1.47 0.91 0.84
C LEU A 181 0.13 0.63 0.17
N VAL A 182 -0.63 1.68 -0.10
CA VAL A 182 -1.97 1.59 -0.71
C VAL A 182 -1.94 2.27 -2.07
N GLY A 183 -1.93 1.49 -3.13
CA GLY A 183 -1.78 2.03 -4.47
C GLY A 183 -1.87 0.98 -5.57
N ARG A 184 -1.47 1.38 -6.78
CA ARG A 184 -1.41 0.51 -7.95
C ARG A 184 0.00 0.52 -8.52
N LEU A 185 0.51 -0.68 -8.81
CA LEU A 185 1.76 -0.87 -9.54
C LEU A 185 1.44 -1.17 -11.00
N THR A 186 2.39 -0.85 -11.87
CA THR A 186 2.31 -0.99 -13.33
C THR A 186 2.00 -2.43 -13.75
N LEU A 187 2.62 -3.41 -13.08
CA LEU A 187 2.38 -4.85 -13.33
C LEU A 187 1.56 -5.52 -12.22
N GLY A 188 1.04 -4.72 -11.29
CA GLY A 188 0.24 -5.17 -10.16
C GLY A 188 0.99 -6.03 -9.14
N ILE A 189 0.23 -6.46 -8.14
CA ILE A 189 0.72 -7.22 -6.98
C ILE A 189 1.23 -8.64 -7.29
N HIS A 190 0.82 -9.21 -8.43
CA HIS A 190 1.19 -10.58 -8.80
C HIS A 190 2.67 -10.70 -9.19
N VAL A 191 3.31 -9.60 -9.57
CA VAL A 191 4.74 -9.57 -9.91
C VAL A 191 5.57 -9.35 -8.63
N ARG A 192 5.55 -10.35 -7.74
CA ARG A 192 6.13 -10.27 -6.38
C ARG A 192 7.62 -9.92 -6.34
N GLN A 193 8.34 -10.22 -7.41
CA GLN A 193 9.78 -9.93 -7.56
C GLN A 193 10.12 -8.45 -7.34
N PHE A 194 9.22 -7.50 -7.64
CA PHE A 194 9.49 -6.07 -7.41
C PHE A 194 9.54 -5.72 -5.92
N PHE A 195 8.72 -6.39 -5.10
CA PHE A 195 8.75 -6.23 -3.66
C PHE A 195 10.01 -6.86 -3.06
N VAL A 196 10.39 -8.05 -3.56
CA VAL A 196 11.63 -8.72 -3.18
C VAL A 196 12.83 -7.81 -3.50
N LYS A 197 12.87 -7.28 -4.73
CA LYS A 197 13.89 -6.34 -5.19
C LYS A 197 13.98 -5.07 -4.36
N ALA A 198 12.85 -4.42 -4.08
CA ALA A 198 12.83 -3.17 -3.32
C ALA A 198 13.28 -3.36 -1.86
N PHE A 199 12.83 -4.43 -1.22
CA PHE A 199 12.95 -4.54 0.24
C PHE A 199 14.06 -5.49 0.70
N TYR A 200 14.44 -6.50 -0.09
CA TYR A 200 15.41 -7.52 0.33
C TYR A 200 16.66 -7.51 -0.54
N GLY A 201 16.50 -7.53 -1.86
CA GLY A 201 17.65 -7.55 -2.76
C GLY A 201 17.32 -8.05 -4.15
N ALA A 202 18.33 -8.08 -5.02
CA ALA A 202 18.17 -8.45 -6.42
C ALA A 202 19.06 -9.63 -6.80
N GLU A 203 18.54 -10.50 -7.66
CA GLU A 203 19.35 -11.51 -8.31
C GLU A 203 20.31 -10.87 -9.33
N LYS A 204 21.52 -11.41 -9.39
CA LYS A 204 22.54 -11.06 -10.37
C LYS A 204 23.07 -12.32 -11.02
N LEU A 205 23.09 -12.31 -12.34
CA LEU A 205 23.80 -13.31 -13.12
C LEU A 205 25.28 -12.90 -13.18
N LEU A 206 26.14 -13.67 -12.53
CA LEU A 206 27.58 -13.52 -12.64
C LEU A 206 28.11 -14.49 -13.67
N ILE A 207 28.82 -13.95 -14.65
CA ILE A 207 29.47 -14.72 -15.71
C ILE A 207 30.97 -14.57 -15.54
N SER A 208 31.65 -15.66 -15.22
CA SER A 208 33.11 -15.69 -15.18
C SER A 208 33.68 -15.36 -16.56
N ARG A 209 34.56 -14.36 -16.63
CA ARG A 209 35.23 -13.99 -17.88
C ARG A 209 36.18 -15.08 -18.37
N GLU A 210 36.79 -15.82 -17.46
CA GLU A 210 37.78 -16.86 -17.75
C GLU A 210 37.13 -18.17 -18.15
N THR A 211 36.15 -18.65 -17.36
CA THR A 211 35.56 -19.98 -17.56
C THR A 211 34.26 -19.96 -18.35
N ARG A 212 33.69 -18.78 -18.61
CA ARG A 212 32.33 -18.58 -19.15
C ARG A 212 31.22 -19.24 -18.33
N ALA A 213 31.54 -19.81 -17.17
CA ALA A 213 30.56 -20.35 -16.25
C ALA A 213 29.67 -19.23 -15.71
N SER A 214 28.38 -19.52 -15.59
CA SER A 214 27.41 -18.59 -15.02
C SER A 214 26.86 -19.11 -13.70
N ARG A 215 26.70 -18.23 -12.71
CA ARG A 215 25.97 -18.52 -11.49
C ARG A 215 25.04 -17.36 -11.14
N ILE A 216 23.95 -17.67 -10.44
CA ILE A 216 23.06 -16.65 -9.89
C ILE A 216 23.51 -16.38 -8.46
N GLU A 217 23.69 -15.10 -8.12
CA GLU A 217 23.90 -14.64 -6.75
C GLU A 217 22.79 -13.67 -6.36
N PHE A 218 22.53 -13.54 -5.07
CA PHE A 218 21.57 -12.60 -4.52
C PHE A 218 22.29 -11.43 -3.84
N ASP A 219 22.13 -10.23 -4.38
CA ASP A 219 22.70 -9.00 -3.82
C ASP A 219 21.76 -8.43 -2.76
N LEU A 220 22.20 -8.42 -1.50
CA LEU A 220 21.47 -7.94 -0.33
C LEU A 220 21.42 -6.40 -0.29
N ASN A 221 20.87 -5.79 -1.33
CA ASN A 221 20.86 -4.34 -1.51
C ASN A 221 19.50 -3.68 -1.20
N GLY A 222 18.46 -4.48 -0.94
CA GLY A 222 17.14 -3.99 -0.57
C GLY A 222 17.12 -3.45 0.86
N ARG A 223 16.20 -2.51 1.16
CA ARG A 223 16.28 -1.72 2.41
C ARG A 223 16.31 -2.50 3.72
N PHE A 224 15.70 -3.68 3.79
CA PHE A 224 15.68 -4.52 4.98
C PHE A 224 16.98 -5.28 5.20
N LEU A 225 17.70 -5.63 4.12
CA LEU A 225 18.92 -6.44 4.18
C LEU A 225 20.19 -5.66 3.82
N LYS A 226 20.06 -4.37 3.47
CA LYS A 226 21.17 -3.54 3.03
C LYS A 226 22.29 -3.48 4.07
N VAL A 227 23.45 -4.00 3.70
CA VAL A 227 24.73 -3.81 4.40
C VAL A 227 25.36 -2.49 3.92
N TRP A 228 25.75 -1.63 4.85
CA TRP A 228 26.39 -0.36 4.50
C TRP A 228 27.91 -0.51 4.45
N PRO A 229 28.62 0.26 3.60
CA PRO A 229 30.07 0.18 3.53
C PRO A 229 30.72 0.40 4.90
N GLY A 230 31.60 -0.52 5.30
CA GLY A 230 32.31 -0.48 6.59
C GLY A 230 31.54 -1.11 7.76
N GLU A 231 30.47 -1.85 7.51
CA GLU A 231 29.71 -2.58 8.53
C GLU A 231 29.77 -4.09 8.32
N ASP A 232 29.83 -4.83 9.44
CA ASP A 232 29.89 -6.29 9.47
C ASP A 232 28.53 -6.98 9.21
N GLY A 233 27.49 -6.21 8.87
CA GLY A 233 26.17 -6.77 8.61
C GLY A 233 25.05 -5.72 8.44
N PRO A 234 23.81 -6.16 8.17
CA PRO A 234 22.68 -5.26 8.00
C PRO A 234 22.32 -4.56 9.32
N ARG A 235 21.99 -3.26 9.23
CA ARG A 235 21.54 -2.49 10.40
C ARG A 235 20.15 -2.91 10.83
N HIS A 236 19.94 -2.97 12.14
CA HIS A 236 18.58 -3.02 12.65
C HIS A 236 17.78 -1.79 12.21
N THR A 237 16.58 -2.02 11.69
CA THR A 237 15.71 -0.93 11.20
C THR A 237 14.51 -0.71 12.12
N ARG A 238 13.90 0.48 12.02
CA ARG A 238 12.66 0.81 12.75
C ARG A 238 11.42 0.22 12.10
N VAL A 239 11.48 -0.15 10.82
CA VAL A 239 10.35 -0.69 10.08
C VAL A 239 10.25 -2.17 10.42
N GLY A 240 9.13 -2.57 11.00
CA GLY A 240 8.81 -3.96 11.30
C GLY A 240 8.39 -4.77 10.07
N GLY A 241 7.76 -4.11 9.10
CA GLY A 241 7.37 -4.71 7.82
C GLY A 241 6.62 -3.73 6.94
N VAL A 242 6.24 -4.21 5.75
CA VAL A 242 5.44 -3.49 4.76
C VAL A 242 4.18 -4.30 4.45
N LEU A 243 3.01 -3.68 4.57
CA LEU A 243 1.76 -4.24 4.06
C LEU A 243 1.40 -3.51 2.76
N PHE A 244 1.43 -4.20 1.64
CA PHE A 244 0.96 -3.65 0.37
C PHE A 244 -0.50 -4.06 0.14
N VAL A 245 -1.34 -3.11 -0.25
CA VAL A 245 -2.75 -3.31 -0.59
C VAL A 245 -3.04 -2.65 -1.94
N GLN A 246 -3.58 -3.44 -2.87
CA GLN A 246 -4.01 -2.99 -4.17
C GLN A 246 -5.52 -3.21 -4.34
N GLU A 247 -6.21 -2.17 -4.75
CA GLU A 247 -7.62 -2.22 -5.12
C GLU A 247 -7.80 -2.62 -6.59
N ASN A 248 -8.67 -3.61 -6.82
CA ASN A 248 -9.06 -4.08 -8.14
C ASN A 248 -10.59 -4.19 -8.23
N ILE A 249 -11.18 -3.73 -9.33
CA ILE A 249 -12.60 -4.00 -9.61
C ILE A 249 -12.67 -5.32 -10.37
N ARG A 250 -13.34 -6.32 -9.81
CA ARG A 250 -13.55 -7.63 -10.42
C ARG A 250 -14.98 -7.75 -10.92
N SER A 251 -15.11 -8.41 -12.07
CA SER A 251 -16.39 -8.70 -12.70
C SER A 251 -16.69 -10.18 -12.53
N SER A 252 -17.90 -10.50 -12.11
CA SER A 252 -18.38 -11.88 -11.96
C SER A 252 -19.79 -11.99 -12.51
N ILE A 253 -20.22 -13.21 -12.83
CA ILE A 253 -21.59 -13.48 -13.24
C ILE A 253 -22.34 -13.96 -12.00
N GLY A 254 -23.40 -13.23 -11.62
CA GLY A 254 -24.28 -13.55 -10.51
C GLY A 254 -25.12 -14.79 -10.78
N ALA A 255 -25.82 -15.28 -9.75
CA ALA A 255 -26.68 -16.46 -9.84
C ALA A 255 -27.78 -16.32 -10.91
N ASP A 256 -28.26 -15.09 -11.13
CA ASP A 256 -29.31 -14.75 -12.08
C ASP A 256 -28.77 -14.44 -13.50
N GLY A 257 -27.46 -14.60 -13.72
CA GLY A 257 -26.80 -14.30 -15.01
C GLY A 257 -26.33 -12.85 -15.17
N ASP A 258 -26.62 -11.99 -14.19
CA ASP A 258 -26.22 -10.58 -14.23
C ASP A 258 -24.73 -10.37 -13.99
N HIS A 259 -24.14 -9.39 -14.65
CA HIS A 259 -22.76 -8.96 -14.39
C HIS A 259 -22.69 -8.17 -13.08
N VAL A 260 -22.04 -8.75 -12.07
CA VAL A 260 -21.81 -8.11 -10.77
C VAL A 260 -20.36 -7.63 -10.73
N HIS A 261 -20.20 -6.33 -10.45
CA HIS A 261 -18.92 -5.70 -10.26
C HIS A 261 -18.70 -5.41 -8.79
N ARG A 262 -17.56 -5.82 -8.27
CA ARG A 262 -17.19 -5.58 -6.88
C ARG A 262 -15.74 -5.15 -6.78
N THR A 263 -15.47 -4.34 -5.78
CA THR A 263 -14.11 -3.95 -5.42
C THR A 263 -13.53 -5.03 -4.52
N ASP A 264 -12.44 -5.66 -4.97
CA ASP A 264 -11.62 -6.59 -4.19
C ASP A 264 -10.29 -5.90 -3.85
N ASN A 265 -9.68 -6.30 -2.73
CA ASN A 265 -8.37 -5.83 -2.32
C ASN A 265 -7.41 -7.01 -2.20
N ASP A 266 -6.41 -7.03 -3.09
CA ASP A 266 -5.30 -7.96 -3.02
C ASP A 266 -4.22 -7.36 -2.11
N SER A 267 -3.53 -8.20 -1.35
CA SER A 267 -2.51 -7.73 -0.41
C SER A 267 -1.35 -8.69 -0.24
N LEU A 268 -0.22 -8.15 0.20
CA LEU A 268 0.99 -8.89 0.57
C LEU A 268 1.60 -8.28 1.83
N MET A 269 1.99 -9.12 2.77
CA MET A 269 2.74 -8.71 3.96
C MET A 269 4.22 -9.07 3.80
N LEU A 270 5.12 -8.11 3.97
CA LEU A 270 6.56 -8.31 3.84
C LEU A 270 7.22 -8.01 5.19
N HIS A 271 7.67 -9.04 5.89
CA HIS A 271 8.28 -8.89 7.21
C HIS A 271 9.74 -8.51 7.11
N ASN A 272 10.18 -7.58 7.95
CA ASN A 272 11.58 -7.20 8.02
C ASN A 272 12.33 -8.08 9.04
N PRO A 273 13.22 -8.99 8.60
CA PRO A 273 13.96 -9.85 9.53
C PRO A 273 14.94 -9.08 10.43
N ASN A 274 15.34 -7.86 10.02
CA ASN A 274 16.24 -6.99 10.77
C ASN A 274 15.49 -5.90 11.57
N ALA A 275 14.18 -6.04 11.78
CA ALA A 275 13.43 -5.11 12.62
C ALA A 275 13.88 -5.18 14.08
N ILE A 276 14.07 -4.02 14.73
CA ILE A 276 14.30 -3.97 16.20
C ILE A 276 13.10 -4.56 16.95
N HIS A 277 11.90 -4.26 16.46
CA HIS A 277 10.64 -4.78 16.99
C HIS A 277 9.87 -5.43 15.84
N PRO A 278 10.00 -6.76 15.66
CA PRO A 278 9.32 -7.46 14.59
C PRO A 278 7.80 -7.41 14.76
N LEU A 279 7.11 -7.47 13.64
CA LEU A 279 5.65 -7.58 13.61
C LEU A 279 5.24 -9.03 13.83
N PRO A 280 4.16 -9.29 14.60
CA PRO A 280 3.60 -10.64 14.70
C PRO A 280 2.99 -11.05 13.35
N GLU A 281 2.96 -12.35 13.04
CA GLU A 281 2.36 -12.86 11.79
C GLU A 281 0.84 -13.00 11.87
N GLY A 282 0.30 -13.24 13.07
CA GLY A 282 -1.11 -13.57 13.32
C GLY A 282 -2.12 -12.59 12.74
N PRO A 283 -1.97 -11.26 12.95
CA PRO A 283 -2.90 -10.25 12.43
C PRO A 283 -3.01 -10.22 10.91
N TRP A 284 -2.06 -10.81 10.18
CA TRP A 284 -1.97 -10.76 8.71
C TRP A 284 -2.24 -12.12 8.06
N ARG A 285 -2.78 -13.10 8.79
CA ARG A 285 -2.98 -14.47 8.29
C ARG A 285 -3.79 -14.58 6.99
N GLU A 286 -4.66 -13.59 6.72
CA GLU A 286 -5.53 -13.55 5.54
C GLU A 286 -4.79 -13.09 4.28
N CYS A 287 -3.53 -12.66 4.38
CA CYS A 287 -2.70 -12.29 3.23
C CYS A 287 -1.46 -13.19 3.12
N PRO A 288 -0.97 -13.43 1.89
CA PRO A 288 0.34 -14.04 1.71
C PRO A 288 1.42 -13.18 2.37
N GLN A 289 2.29 -13.82 3.15
CA GLN A 289 3.34 -13.16 3.90
C GLN A 289 4.71 -13.65 3.44
N LEU A 290 5.66 -12.73 3.24
CA LEU A 290 7.07 -13.07 3.07
C LEU A 290 7.75 -12.96 4.44
N VAL A 291 8.18 -14.11 4.96
CA VAL A 291 8.65 -14.29 6.34
C VAL A 291 9.98 -15.03 6.35
N LEU A 292 10.79 -14.80 7.38
CA LEU A 292 12.02 -15.57 7.58
C LEU A 292 11.66 -16.93 8.22
N ARG A 293 12.18 -18.01 7.65
CA ARG A 293 12.08 -19.38 8.13
C ARG A 293 13.48 -19.99 8.17
N GLY A 294 14.03 -20.14 9.37
CA GLY A 294 15.44 -20.48 9.52
C GLY A 294 16.32 -19.40 8.90
N GLU A 295 16.98 -19.71 7.80
CA GLU A 295 17.93 -18.81 7.11
C GLU A 295 17.40 -18.24 5.78
N VAL A 296 16.19 -18.63 5.37
CA VAL A 296 15.62 -18.25 4.06
C VAL A 296 14.31 -17.48 4.23
N MET A 297 14.10 -16.49 3.36
CA MET A 297 12.78 -15.86 3.23
C MET A 297 11.86 -16.76 2.39
N GLU A 298 10.62 -16.93 2.85
CA GLU A 298 9.62 -17.79 2.20
C GLU A 298 8.24 -17.13 2.19
N TRP A 299 7.49 -17.31 1.10
CA TRP A 299 6.08 -16.90 1.05
C TRP A 299 5.20 -17.96 1.72
N THR A 300 4.30 -17.53 2.62
CA THR A 300 3.39 -18.44 3.35
C THR A 300 2.38 -19.17 2.48
N ASP A 301 2.17 -18.73 1.24
CA ASP A 301 1.32 -19.38 0.25
C ASP A 301 2.09 -20.26 -0.75
N GLY A 302 3.40 -20.49 -0.50
CA GLY A 302 4.25 -21.35 -1.33
C GLY A 302 4.73 -20.72 -2.63
N HIS A 303 4.47 -19.43 -2.88
CA HIS A 303 5.00 -18.75 -4.06
C HIS A 303 6.54 -18.73 -4.04
N PRO A 304 7.23 -18.97 -5.16
CA PRO A 304 8.69 -18.90 -5.21
C PRO A 304 9.19 -17.46 -5.01
N VAL A 305 10.33 -17.29 -4.33
CA VAL A 305 10.93 -15.96 -4.08
C VAL A 305 11.85 -15.52 -5.25
N GLY A 306 12.25 -16.46 -6.11
CA GLY A 306 13.20 -16.26 -7.22
C GLY A 306 14.48 -17.10 -7.04
N GLY A 307 14.91 -17.27 -5.79
CA GLY A 307 16.05 -18.06 -5.33
C GLY A 307 16.09 -18.00 -3.79
N PRO A 308 17.04 -18.69 -3.12
CA PRO A 308 17.21 -18.51 -1.68
C PRO A 308 17.59 -17.06 -1.42
N VAL A 309 16.77 -16.34 -0.64
CA VAL A 309 17.12 -15.02 -0.10
C VAL A 309 17.71 -15.28 1.28
N PRO A 310 19.06 -15.30 1.41
CA PRO A 310 19.69 -15.64 2.66
C PRO A 310 19.56 -14.50 3.67
N ASN A 311 19.46 -14.84 4.95
CA ASN A 311 19.40 -13.88 6.05
C ASN A 311 20.73 -13.12 6.26
N ARG A 312 21.86 -13.72 5.84
CA ARG A 312 23.22 -13.14 5.83
C ARG A 312 24.04 -13.76 4.70
N GLN A 313 25.04 -13.05 4.16
CA GLN A 313 26.16 -13.76 3.54
C GLN A 313 26.73 -14.67 4.62
N SER A 314 26.79 -15.98 4.34
CA SER A 314 27.51 -16.93 5.18
C SER A 314 28.86 -16.32 5.55
N ASP A 315 29.13 -16.21 6.85
CA ASP A 315 30.49 -15.95 7.32
C ASP A 315 31.36 -17.03 6.67
N GLY A 316 32.22 -16.60 5.74
CA GLY A 316 33.15 -17.50 5.08
C GLY A 316 34.14 -17.98 6.12
N ASP A 317 34.11 -19.28 6.40
CA ASP A 317 35.27 -20.01 6.91
C ASP A 317 36.43 -19.97 5.89
#